data_AF-A0A535VSA4-F1
#
_entry.id   AF-A0A535VSA4-F1
#
_cell.length_a   1.000
_cell.length_b   1.000
_cell.length_c   1.000
_cell.angle_alpha   90.00
_cell.angle_beta   90.00
_cell.angle_gamma   90.00
#
_symmetry.space_group_name_H-M   'P 1'
#
loop_
_entity.id
_entity.type
_entity.pdbx_description
1 polymer ?
#
loop_
_entity_poly.entity_id
_entity_poly.type
_entity_poly.pdbx_seq_one_letter_code
_entity_poly.pdbx_strand_id
1 'polypeptide(L)' 'MSKSTLFYGGIVLAIVFFALAVYYIIPGIYHPFTFSPPMESHRTHAIAFLALSVICVIVALVNRRRAVK' A
#
# COMPACT_ATOMS: atom_id res chain seq x y z
N MET A 1 4.94 -12.23 -16.87
CA MET A 1 4.83 -12.46 -15.41
C MET A 1 3.69 -13.44 -15.15
N SER A 2 3.84 -14.42 -14.25
CA SER A 2 2.78 -15.42 -14.02
C SER A 2 1.62 -14.84 -13.19
N LYS A 3 0.40 -15.37 -13.35
CA LYS A 3 -0.75 -14.99 -12.51
C LYS A 3 -0.47 -15.21 -11.02
N SER A 4 0.29 -16.26 -10.68
CA SER A 4 0.71 -16.54 -9.31
C SER A 4 1.65 -15.45 -8.78
N THR A 5 2.60 -14.99 -9.60
CA THR A 5 3.50 -13.88 -9.25
C THR A 5 2.73 -12.58 -9.03
N LEU A 6 1.75 -12.27 -9.88
CA LEU A 6 0.87 -11.10 -9.71
C LEU A 6 0.02 -11.18 -8.44
N PHE A 7 -0.48 -12.37 -8.09
CA PHE A 7 -1.25 -12.58 -6.86
C PHE A 7 -0.41 -12.31 -5.61
N TYR A 8 0.72 -13.01 -5.46
CA TYR A 8 1.57 -12.84 -4.27
C TYR A 8 2.23 -11.46 -4.24
N GLY A 9 2.70 -10.96 -5.39
CA GLY A 9 3.26 -9.61 -5.50
C GLY A 9 2.25 -8.53 -5.13
N GLY A 10 1.00 -8.64 -5.59
CA GLY A 10 -0.08 -7.73 -5.22
C GLY A 10 -0.37 -7.73 -3.72
N ILE A 11 -0.37 -8.90 -3.07
CA ILE A 11 -0.54 -9.01 -1.61
C ILE A 11 0.62 -8.33 -0.86
N VAL A 12 1.86 -8.62 -1.24
CA VAL A 12 3.04 -8.03 -0.60
C VAL A 12 3.03 -6.52 -0.73
N LEU A 13 2.77 -5.99 -1.94
CA LEU A 13 2.69 -4.56 -2.18
C LEU A 13 1.53 -3.91 -1.43
N ALA A 14 0.37 -4.56 -1.34
CA ALA A 14 -0.76 -4.06 -0.57
C ALA A 14 -0.39 -3.86 0.90
N ILE A 15 0.30 -4.83 1.50
CA ILE A 15 0.76 -4.75 2.90
C ILE A 15 1.77 -3.61 3.06
N VAL A 16 2.75 -3.48 2.16
CA VAL A 16 3.76 -2.41 2.22
C VAL A 16 3.10 -1.03 2.09
N PHE A 17 2.21 -0.84 1.13
CA PHE A 17 1.51 0.44 0.97
C PHE A 17 0.57 0.74 2.15
N PHE A 18 -0.05 -0.27 2.74
CA PHE A 18 -0.85 -0.07 3.95
C PHE A 18 0.02 0.38 5.13
N ALA A 19 1.17 -0.26 5.33
CA ALA A 19 2.11 0.13 6.37
C ALA A 19 2.62 1.57 6.17
N LEU A 20 2.92 1.96 4.92
CA LEU A 20 3.30 3.34 4.59
C LEU A 20 2.14 4.33 4.86
N ALA A 21 0.90 3.95 4.55
CA ALA A 21 -0.25 4.80 4.84
C ALA A 21 -0.41 5.07 6.34
N VAL A 22 -0.22 4.05 7.18
CA VAL A 22 -0.25 4.18 8.64
C VAL A 22 0.92 5.04 9.13
N TYR A 23 2.13 4.78 8.62
CA TYR A 23 3.32 5.55 8.96
C TYR A 23 3.12 7.06 8.73
N TYR A 24 2.68 7.47 7.54
CA TYR A 24 2.45 8.89 7.20
C TYR A 24 1.29 9.56 7.93
N ILE A 25 0.46 8.82 8.67
CA ILE A 25 -0.60 9.38 9.53
C ILE A 25 -0.08 9.75 10.92
N ILE A 26 0.91 9.03 11.45
CA ILE A 26 1.35 9.17 12.84
C ILE A 26 2.26 10.40 12.98
N PRO A 27 1.86 11.45 13.71
CA PRO A 27 2.72 12.60 13.96
C PRO A 27 3.87 12.23 14.92
N GLY A 28 4.98 12.98 14.87
CA GLY A 28 6.14 12.79 15.74
C GLY A 28 7.14 11.74 15.27
N ILE A 29 6.92 11.15 14.09
CA ILE A 29 7.87 10.28 13.41
C ILE A 29 8.51 11.07 12.26
N TYR A 30 9.80 10.85 12.00
CA TYR A 30 10.47 11.46 10.85
C TYR A 30 9.94 10.87 9.55
N HIS A 31 9.38 11.70 8.67
CA HIS A 31 8.91 11.36 7.33
C HIS A 31 9.86 11.94 6.27
N PRO A 32 10.60 11.10 5.52
CA PRO A 32 11.40 11.56 4.41
C PRO A 32 10.50 11.93 3.22
N PHE A 33 11.04 12.76 2.32
CA PHE A 33 10.42 13.16 1.05
C PHE A 33 9.12 13.98 1.19
N THR A 34 9.04 14.85 2.19
CA THR A 34 7.92 15.77 2.37
C THR A 34 8.38 17.23 2.28
N PHE A 35 7.52 18.10 1.75
CA PHE A 35 7.79 19.54 1.62
C PHE A 35 7.36 20.35 2.85
N SER A 36 6.67 19.68 3.79
CA SER A 36 6.21 20.24 5.07
C SER A 36 7.13 19.74 6.20
N PRO A 37 7.01 20.25 7.44
CA PRO A 37 7.87 19.81 8.53
C PRO A 37 7.88 18.28 8.64
N PRO A 38 9.06 17.64 8.73
CA PRO A 38 9.20 16.19 8.55
C PRO A 38 8.59 15.37 9.70
N MET A 39 8.17 16.02 10.78
CA MET A 39 7.55 15.38 11.95
C MET A 39 6.03 15.52 11.97
N GLU A 40 5.43 16.22 10.99
CA GLU A 40 3.98 16.38 10.91
C GLU A 40 3.29 15.19 10.23
N SER A 41 1.99 15.07 10.47
CA SER A 41 1.14 14.10 9.79
C SER A 41 0.91 14.53 8.33
N HIS A 42 1.22 13.66 7.37
CA HIS A 42 1.08 13.96 5.95
C HIS A 42 -0.09 13.18 5.35
N ARG A 43 -1.31 13.66 5.65
CA ARG A 43 -2.57 13.02 5.24
C ARG A 43 -2.66 12.75 3.74
N THR A 44 -2.12 13.62 2.89
CA THR A 44 -2.11 13.41 1.42
C THR A 44 -1.33 12.17 1.03
N HIS A 45 -0.15 11.94 1.63
CA HIS A 45 0.66 10.74 1.39
C HIS A 45 -0.05 9.50 1.94
N ALA A 46 -0.60 9.60 3.15
CA ALA A 46 -1.33 8.50 3.75
C ALA A 46 -2.54 8.05 2.89
N ILE A 47 -3.33 9.00 2.38
CA ILE A 47 -4.45 8.72 1.48
C ILE A 47 -3.96 8.11 0.16
N ALA A 48 -2.88 8.64 -0.42
CA ALA A 48 -2.32 8.11 -1.66
C ALA A 48 -1.83 6.66 -1.49
N PHE A 49 -1.10 6.36 -0.42
CA PHE A 49 -0.64 5.00 -0.12
C PHE A 49 -1.80 4.06 0.22
N LEU A 50 -2.83 4.55 0.91
CA LEU A 50 -4.03 3.75 1.17
C LEU A 50 -4.75 3.39 -0.14
N ALA A 51 -4.89 4.34 -1.07
CA ALA A 51 -5.47 4.09 -2.38
C ALA A 51 -4.64 3.07 -3.18
N LEU A 52 -3.31 3.18 -3.19
CA LEU A 52 -2.42 2.21 -3.82
C LEU A 52 -2.54 0.82 -3.20
N SER A 53 -2.66 0.74 -1.86
CA SER A 53 -2.88 -0.52 -1.16
C SER A 53 -4.17 -1.21 -1.63
N VAL A 54 -5.27 -0.47 -1.75
CA VAL A 54 -6.54 -0.97 -2.28
C VAL A 54 -6.39 -1.46 -3.73
N ILE A 55 -5.69 -0.71 -4.59
CA ILE A 55 -5.44 -1.12 -5.98
C ILE A 55 -4.65 -2.44 -6.02
N CYS A 56 -3.62 -2.59 -5.18
CA CYS A 56 -2.84 -3.83 -5.09
C CYS A 56 -3.68 -5.02 -4.63
N VAL A 57 -4.61 -4.81 -3.69
CA VAL A 57 -5.58 -5.85 -3.27
C VAL A 57 -6.45 -6.25 -4.45
N ILE A 58 -7.00 -5.29 -5.21
CA ILE A 58 -7.82 -5.57 -6.40
C ILE A 58 -7.03 -6.38 -7.42
N VAL A 59 -5.79 -5.99 -7.72
CA VAL A 59 -4.90 -6.71 -8.64
C VAL A 59 -4.68 -8.14 -8.16
N ALA A 60 -4.42 -8.34 -6.86
CA ALA A 60 -4.28 -9.68 -6.30
C ALA A 60 -5.57 -10.48 -6.49
N LEU A 61 -6.73 -9.94 -6.12
CA LEU A 61 -8.02 -10.62 -6.22
C LEU A 61 -8.36 -11.05 -7.65
N VAL A 62 -8.09 -10.22 -8.65
CA VAL A 62 -8.31 -10.53 -10.08
C VAL A 62 -7.38 -11.65 -10.57
N ASN A 63 -6.18 -11.75 -10.02
CA ASN A 63 -5.19 -12.76 -10.39
C ASN A 63 -5.24 -14.02 -9.50
N ARG A 64 -6.12 -14.05 -8.50
CA ARG A 64 -6.34 -15.22 -7.64
C ARG A 64 -6.81 -16.39 -8.50
N ARG A 65 -6.12 -17.53 -8.42
CA ARG A 65 -6.63 -18.77 -9.02
C ARG A 65 -7.92 -19.16 -8.30
N ARG A 66 -9.02 -19.30 -9.05
CA ARG A 66 -10.25 -19.90 -8.52
C ARG A 66 -9.96 -21.36 -8.23
N ALA A 67 -10.28 -21.81 -7.02
CA ALA A 67 -10.34 -23.24 -6.75
C ALA A 67 -11.50 -23.80 -7.59
N VAL A 68 -11.21 -24.72 -8.52
CA VAL A 68 -12.23 -25.49 -9.21
C VAL A 68 -12.82 -26.43 -8.16
N LYS A 69 -14.11 -26.27 -7.86
CA LYS A 69 -14.87 -27.17 -7.01
C LYS A 69 -15.16 -28.47 -7.77
#